data_AF-A0A813QT04-F1
#
_entry.id   AF-A0A813QT04-F1
#
_cell.length_a   1.000
_cell.length_b   1.000
_cell.length_c   1.000
_cell.angle_alpha   90.00
_cell.angle_beta   90.00
_cell.angle_gamma   90.00
#
_symmetry.space_group_name_H-M   'P 1'
#
loop_
_entity.id
_entity.type
_entity.pdbx_description
1 polymer ?
#
loop_
_entity_poly.entity_id
_entity_poly.type
_entity_poly.pdbx_seq_one_letter_code
_entity_poly.pdbx_strand_id
1 'polypeptide(L)'
;MFITAFEDLSNELFYKIFEFLDSYHVFEAFHDLNKRFQNLLVNSNLPIKINISSISKSRFRRYLTHFIIPHTNQIKSLRLFNPFAADISLLLFPIMTNLTRLESLTINNIEYDYIEEIINHLSSLPVLSSLIIISIDYMKKIKMIFIRKYFVYLH
;
A
#
# COMPACT_ATOMS: atom_id res chain seq x y z
N MET A 1 33.56 4.27 -18.27
CA MET A 1 33.54 4.13 -16.79
C MET A 1 33.31 2.67 -16.50
N PHE A 2 34.23 2.00 -15.78
CA PHE A 2 34.05 0.59 -15.42
C PHE A 2 33.18 0.51 -14.17
N ILE A 3 32.15 -0.34 -14.20
CA ILE A 3 31.30 -0.63 -13.03
C ILE A 3 32.09 -1.60 -12.16
N THR A 4 32.47 -1.18 -10.97
CA THR A 4 33.29 -1.98 -10.04
C THR A 4 32.50 -2.43 -8.81
N ALA A 5 31.45 -1.69 -8.47
CA ALA A 5 30.53 -1.98 -7.39
C ALA A 5 29.08 -1.83 -7.86
N PHE A 6 28.16 -2.48 -7.13
CA PHE A 6 26.72 -2.31 -7.33
C PHE A 6 26.28 -0.84 -7.15
N GLU A 7 26.97 -0.11 -6.28
CA GLU A 7 26.73 1.32 -6.06
C GLU A 7 27.15 2.20 -7.25
N ASP A 8 27.91 1.68 -8.21
CA ASP A 8 28.29 2.44 -9.41
C ASP A 8 27.18 2.45 -10.49
N LEU A 9 26.11 1.64 -10.31
CA LEU A 9 24.99 1.59 -11.24
C LEU A 9 24.27 2.95 -11.30
N SER A 10 23.77 3.34 -12.47
CA SER A 10 23.04 4.60 -12.63
C SER A 10 21.69 4.58 -11.88
N ASN A 11 21.17 5.77 -11.55
CA ASN A 11 19.85 5.91 -10.92
C ASN A 11 18.74 5.29 -11.79
N GLU A 12 18.84 5.41 -13.11
CA GLU A 12 17.90 4.82 -14.07
C GLU A 12 17.82 3.29 -13.95
N LEU A 13 18.95 2.61 -13.73
CA LEU A 13 18.96 1.17 -13.52
C LEU A 13 18.30 0.79 -12.20
N PHE A 14 18.52 1.57 -11.14
CA PHE A 14 17.82 1.36 -9.87
C PHE A 14 16.32 1.55 -9.99
N TYR A 15 15.87 2.58 -10.70
CA TYR A 15 14.44 2.76 -10.94
C TYR A 15 13.82 1.59 -11.71
N LYS A 16 14.51 1.07 -12.72
CA LYS A 16 14.09 -0.16 -13.43
C LYS A 16 14.03 -1.36 -12.49
N ILE A 17 14.98 -1.54 -11.58
CA ILE A 17 14.94 -2.61 -10.58
C ILE A 17 13.73 -2.44 -9.66
N PHE A 18 13.49 -1.22 -9.18
CA PHE A 18 12.39 -0.92 -8.26
C PHE A 18 11.01 -1.17 -8.88
N GLU A 19 10.85 -1.01 -10.21
CA GLU A 19 9.60 -1.34 -10.92
C GLU A 19 9.20 -2.82 -10.81
N PHE A 20 10.17 -3.73 -10.63
CA PHE A 20 9.91 -5.18 -10.49
C PHE A 20 9.66 -5.62 -9.05
N LEU A 21 9.85 -4.74 -8.06
CA LEU A 21 9.80 -5.07 -6.64
C LEU A 21 8.59 -4.42 -5.95
N ASP A 22 8.10 -5.05 -4.88
CA ASP A 22 7.16 -4.39 -3.97
C ASP A 22 7.88 -3.27 -3.23
N SER A 23 7.19 -2.14 -3.00
CA SER A 23 7.78 -0.96 -2.37
C SER A 23 8.30 -1.25 -0.96
N TYR A 24 7.73 -2.23 -0.27
CA TYR A 24 8.24 -2.69 1.03
C TYR A 24 9.61 -3.37 0.89
N HIS A 25 9.81 -4.25 -0.11
CA HIS A 25 11.09 -4.91 -0.33
C HIS A 25 12.17 -3.91 -0.75
N VAL A 26 11.80 -2.93 -1.57
CA VAL A 26 12.68 -1.82 -1.94
C VAL A 26 13.07 -1.01 -0.70
N PHE A 27 12.11 -0.65 0.15
CA PHE A 27 12.40 0.04 1.40
C PHE A 27 13.32 -0.77 2.31
N GLU A 28 13.00 -2.05 2.56
CA GLU A 28 13.76 -2.91 3.46
C GLU A 28 15.21 -3.09 2.97
N ALA A 29 15.42 -3.25 1.67
CA ALA A 29 16.74 -3.48 1.10
C ALA A 29 17.60 -2.21 1.01
N PHE A 30 17.00 -1.05 0.74
CA PHE A 30 17.75 0.14 0.31
C PHE A 30 17.71 1.33 1.28
N HIS A 31 16.73 1.41 2.19
CA HIS A 31 16.55 2.60 3.04
C HIS A 31 17.73 2.87 3.98
N ASP A 32 18.32 1.82 4.55
CA ASP A 32 19.36 1.94 5.58
C ASP A 32 20.79 1.85 5.01
N LEU A 33 20.96 1.77 3.67
CA LEU A 33 22.29 1.57 3.05
C LEU A 33 23.14 2.83 3.04
N ASN A 34 22.73 3.87 2.30
CA ASN A 34 23.44 5.13 2.21
C ASN A 34 22.52 6.28 1.75
N LYS A 35 22.99 7.52 1.85
CA LYS A 35 22.23 8.73 1.48
C LYS A 35 21.76 8.74 0.03
N ARG A 36 22.54 8.14 -0.89
CA ARG A 36 22.17 8.06 -2.30
C ARG A 36 20.91 7.20 -2.46
N PHE A 37 20.85 6.03 -1.83
CA PHE A 37 19.66 5.17 -1.89
C PHE A 37 18.45 5.79 -1.19
N GLN A 38 18.64 6.46 -0.06
CA GLN A 38 17.56 7.23 0.57
C GLN A 38 17.00 8.29 -0.37
N ASN A 39 17.87 9.04 -1.07
CA ASN A 39 17.44 10.03 -2.05
C ASN A 39 16.72 9.39 -3.25
N LEU A 40 17.13 8.19 -3.67
CA LEU A 40 16.44 7.45 -4.73
C LEU A 40 15.02 7.06 -4.31
N LEU A 41 14.80 6.70 -3.05
CA LEU A 41 13.48 6.36 -2.53
C LEU A 41 12.58 7.59 -2.38
N VAL A 42 13.12 8.67 -1.82
CA VAL A 42 12.34 9.88 -1.48
C VAL A 42 11.98 10.71 -2.70
N ASN A 43 12.91 10.87 -3.63
CA ASN A 43 12.73 11.72 -4.82
C ASN A 43 12.24 10.94 -6.05
N SER A 44 11.84 9.69 -5.86
CA SER A 44 11.26 8.89 -6.93
C SER A 44 9.88 9.39 -7.29
N ASN A 45 9.58 9.43 -8.58
CA ASN A 45 8.21 9.57 -9.08
C ASN A 45 7.57 8.21 -9.39
N LEU A 46 8.23 7.11 -9.01
CA LEU A 46 7.72 5.77 -9.26
C LEU A 46 6.42 5.54 -8.50
N PRO A 47 5.43 4.90 -9.14
CA PRO A 47 4.17 4.59 -8.48
C PRO A 47 4.41 3.62 -7.33
N ILE A 48 4.04 4.02 -6.12
CA ILE A 48 4.19 3.18 -4.94
C ILE A 48 3.05 2.16 -4.91
N LYS A 49 3.43 0.88 -4.91
CA LYS A 49 2.55 -0.27 -4.73
C LYS A 49 2.91 -0.94 -3.40
N ILE A 50 1.94 -0.99 -2.49
CA ILE A 50 2.15 -1.54 -1.15
C ILE A 50 1.40 -2.85 -1.03
N ASN A 51 2.10 -3.93 -0.71
CA ASN A 51 1.51 -5.17 -0.25
C ASN A 51 2.00 -5.51 1.16
N ILE A 52 1.10 -5.38 2.16
CA ILE A 52 1.46 -5.63 3.56
C ILE A 52 1.22 -7.07 4.02
N SER A 53 0.82 -7.98 3.13
CA SER A 53 0.32 -9.31 3.50
C SER A 53 1.29 -10.21 4.26
N SER A 54 2.60 -9.96 4.13
CA SER A 54 3.67 -10.78 4.70
C SER A 54 4.57 -10.01 5.67
N ILE A 55 4.19 -8.78 6.06
CA ILE A 55 5.05 -7.92 6.89
C ILE A 55 4.70 -8.12 8.38
N SER A 56 5.72 -8.37 9.21
CA SER A 56 5.51 -8.42 10.66
C SER A 56 5.11 -7.04 11.22
N LYS A 57 4.37 -7.03 12.34
CA LYS A 57 3.86 -5.78 12.95
C LYS A 57 4.94 -4.72 13.20
N SER A 58 6.10 -5.12 13.72
CA SER A 58 7.20 -4.19 14.02
C SER A 58 7.81 -3.59 12.74
N ARG A 59 8.00 -4.42 11.72
CA ARG A 59 8.50 -3.99 10.40
C ARG A 59 7.48 -3.08 9.71
N PHE A 60 6.19 -3.39 9.82
CA PHE A 60 5.13 -2.56 9.28
C PHE A 60 5.08 -1.18 9.93
N ARG A 61 5.19 -1.08 11.26
CA ARG A 61 5.27 0.24 11.94
C ARG A 61 6.45 1.06 11.43
N ARG A 62 7.63 0.46 11.30
CA ARG A 62 8.80 1.14 10.74
C ARG A 62 8.55 1.60 9.31
N TYR A 63 8.00 0.73 8.47
CA TYR A 63 7.69 1.02 7.08
C TYR A 63 6.64 2.14 6.94
N LEU A 64 5.60 2.09 7.76
CA LEU A 64 4.54 3.09 7.80
C LEU A 64 5.10 4.48 8.11
N THR A 65 5.88 4.60 9.19
CA THR A 65 6.41 5.87 9.66
C THR A 65 7.43 6.48 8.70
N HIS A 66 8.34 5.67 8.16
CA HIS A 66 9.48 6.19 7.40
C HIS A 66 9.23 6.23 5.88
N PHE A 67 8.25 5.49 5.37
CA PHE A 67 8.02 5.38 3.93
C PHE A 67 6.59 5.67 3.52
N ILE A 68 5.58 5.03 4.12
CA ILE A 68 4.19 5.22 3.66
C ILE A 68 3.70 6.64 3.95
N ILE A 69 3.83 7.13 5.20
CA ILE A 69 3.32 8.44 5.61
C ILE A 69 3.93 9.58 4.80
N PRO A 70 5.26 9.66 4.59
CA PRO A 70 5.85 10.73 3.78
C PRO A 70 5.45 10.71 2.30
N HIS A 71 5.04 9.56 1.78
CA HIS A 71 4.75 9.37 0.35
C HIS A 71 3.28 9.05 0.06
N THR A 72 2.36 9.40 0.96
CA THR A 72 0.90 9.16 0.81
C THR A 72 0.36 9.64 -0.54
N ASN A 73 0.81 10.82 -0.97
CA ASN A 73 0.44 11.42 -2.25
C ASN A 73 1.07 10.74 -3.49
N GLN A 74 1.83 9.66 -3.34
CA GLN A 74 2.41 8.89 -4.45
C GLN A 74 1.86 7.46 -4.52
N ILE A 75 1.12 7.03 -3.50
CA ILE A 75 0.55 5.68 -3.42
C ILE A 75 -0.62 5.58 -4.40
N LYS A 76 -0.47 4.71 -5.39
CA LYS A 76 -1.50 4.43 -6.40
C LYS A 76 -2.25 3.14 -6.14
N SER A 77 -1.57 2.16 -5.54
CA SER A 77 -2.16 0.85 -5.27
C SER A 77 -1.83 0.41 -3.86
N LEU A 78 -2.85 0.03 -3.11
CA LEU A 78 -2.73 -0.49 -1.77
C LEU A 78 -3.39 -1.87 -1.68
N ARG A 79 -2.62 -2.87 -1.26
CA ARG A 79 -3.10 -4.22 -0.98
C ARG A 79 -2.90 -4.53 0.50
N LEU A 80 -4.02 -4.73 1.16
CA LEU A 80 -4.13 -5.09 2.56
C LEU A 80 -4.58 -6.55 2.67
N PHE A 81 -4.01 -7.27 3.62
CA PHE A 81 -4.44 -8.61 3.99
C PHE A 81 -4.56 -8.65 5.50
N ASN A 82 -5.75 -9.00 5.98
CA ASN A 82 -6.11 -8.92 7.39
C ASN A 82 -5.74 -7.57 8.05
N PRO A 83 -6.19 -6.42 7.51
CA PRO A 83 -5.86 -5.12 8.10
C PRO A 83 -6.47 -4.91 9.51
N PHE A 84 -7.34 -5.81 9.98
CA PHE A 84 -8.02 -5.72 11.28
C PHE A 84 -7.48 -6.67 12.32
N ALA A 85 -6.31 -7.28 12.09
CA ALA A 85 -5.46 -7.61 13.23
C ALA A 85 -5.27 -6.29 14.02
N ALA A 86 -5.91 -6.20 15.20
CA ALA A 86 -6.41 -4.98 15.88
C ALA A 86 -5.51 -3.72 15.91
N ASP A 87 -4.23 -3.83 15.58
CA ASP A 87 -3.27 -2.75 15.54
C ASP A 87 -3.06 -2.11 14.16
N ILE A 88 -3.31 -2.83 13.06
CA ILE A 88 -3.00 -2.34 11.70
C ILE A 88 -4.06 -1.34 11.24
N SER A 89 -5.32 -1.58 11.56
CA SER A 89 -6.47 -0.74 11.24
C SER A 89 -6.34 0.66 11.86
N LEU A 90 -6.00 0.72 13.15
CA LEU A 90 -5.76 1.97 13.89
C LEU A 90 -4.65 2.83 13.27
N LEU A 91 -3.68 2.19 12.60
CA LEU A 91 -2.56 2.87 11.97
C LEU A 91 -2.85 3.29 10.52
N LEU A 92 -3.67 2.51 9.80
CA LEU A 92 -3.96 2.75 8.38
C LEU A 92 -5.11 3.75 8.16
N PHE A 93 -6.20 3.72 8.94
CA PHE A 93 -7.33 4.60 8.66
C PHE A 93 -7.04 6.09 8.69
N PRO A 94 -6.24 6.60 9.65
CA PRO A 94 -5.89 8.02 9.66
C PRO A 94 -5.15 8.48 8.41
N ILE A 95 -4.46 7.57 7.71
CA ILE A 95 -3.71 7.89 6.50
C ILE A 95 -4.51 7.63 5.23
N MET A 96 -5.56 6.79 5.27
CA MET A 96 -6.32 6.41 4.07
C MET A 96 -6.95 7.61 3.39
N THR A 97 -7.45 8.58 4.15
CA THR A 97 -8.01 9.84 3.61
C THR A 97 -6.97 10.72 2.90
N ASN A 98 -5.68 10.54 3.21
CA ASN A 98 -4.58 11.28 2.58
C ASN A 98 -4.08 10.61 1.29
N LEU A 99 -4.60 9.43 0.92
CA LEU A 99 -4.20 8.71 -0.30
C LEU A 99 -4.89 9.29 -1.54
N THR A 100 -4.71 10.59 -1.77
CA THR A 100 -5.42 11.38 -2.80
C THR A 100 -5.21 10.86 -4.24
N ARG A 101 -4.16 10.07 -4.47
CA ARG A 101 -3.83 9.44 -5.76
C ARG A 101 -4.10 7.94 -5.80
N LEU A 102 -4.79 7.38 -4.81
CA LEU A 102 -5.09 5.95 -4.77
C LEU A 102 -6.06 5.58 -5.89
N GLU A 103 -5.58 4.77 -6.83
CA GLU A 103 -6.33 4.29 -7.99
C GLU A 103 -6.93 2.90 -7.73
N SER A 104 -6.22 2.07 -6.94
CA SER A 104 -6.61 0.69 -6.65
C SER A 104 -6.45 0.35 -5.17
N LEU A 105 -7.49 -0.22 -4.57
CA LEU A 105 -7.48 -0.76 -3.22
C LEU A 105 -7.94 -2.21 -3.22
N THR A 106 -7.17 -3.08 -2.59
CA THR A 106 -7.54 -4.47 -2.36
C THR A 106 -7.42 -4.78 -0.89
N ILE A 107 -8.51 -5.23 -0.28
CA ILE A 107 -8.58 -5.63 1.12
C ILE A 107 -9.00 -7.09 1.17
N ASN A 108 -8.16 -7.94 1.71
CA ASN A 108 -8.45 -9.36 1.88
C ASN A 108 -8.59 -9.69 3.35
N ASN A 109 -9.42 -10.70 3.65
CA ASN A 109 -9.64 -11.22 4.99
C ASN A 109 -10.03 -10.13 5.98
N ILE A 110 -11.12 -9.42 5.69
CA ILE A 110 -11.72 -8.42 6.58
C ILE A 110 -12.99 -8.97 7.26
N GLU A 111 -13.19 -8.67 8.54
CA GLU A 111 -14.47 -8.92 9.23
C GLU A 111 -15.56 -7.96 8.71
N TYR A 112 -16.77 -8.47 8.49
CA TYR A 112 -17.85 -7.72 7.85
C TYR A 112 -18.15 -6.39 8.53
N ASP A 113 -18.06 -6.34 9.86
CA ASP A 113 -18.41 -5.17 10.68
C ASP A 113 -17.58 -3.92 10.35
N TYR A 114 -16.40 -4.07 9.74
CA TYR A 114 -15.55 -2.94 9.36
C TYR A 114 -15.69 -2.48 7.90
N ILE A 115 -16.48 -3.19 7.08
CA ILE A 115 -16.64 -2.84 5.67
C ILE A 115 -17.29 -1.45 5.53
N GLU A 116 -18.29 -1.15 6.36
CA GLU A 116 -18.98 0.14 6.33
C GLU A 116 -18.05 1.30 6.70
N GLU A 117 -17.22 1.13 7.73
CA GLU A 117 -16.22 2.12 8.14
C GLU A 117 -15.21 2.41 7.01
N ILE A 118 -14.67 1.37 6.37
CA ILE A 118 -13.79 1.53 5.21
C ILE A 118 -14.50 2.30 4.11
N ILE A 119 -15.71 1.88 3.73
CA ILE A 119 -16.47 2.52 2.66
C ILE A 119 -16.66 4.01 2.93
N ASN A 120 -16.95 4.37 4.18
CA ASN A 120 -17.07 5.78 4.58
C ASN A 120 -15.76 6.54 4.36
N HIS A 121 -14.60 5.96 4.68
CA HIS A 121 -13.30 6.58 4.40
C HIS A 121 -12.98 6.68 2.90
N LEU A 122 -13.35 5.66 2.11
CA LEU A 122 -13.09 5.63 0.66
C LEU A 122 -13.91 6.64 -0.13
N SER A 123 -15.05 7.09 0.40
CA SER A 123 -15.89 8.10 -0.24
C SER A 123 -15.15 9.41 -0.54
N SER A 124 -14.06 9.68 0.20
CA SER A 124 -13.21 10.86 0.06
C SER A 124 -12.14 10.76 -1.03
N LEU A 125 -11.95 9.57 -1.65
CA LEU A 125 -10.85 9.33 -2.58
C LEU A 125 -11.23 9.68 -4.03
N PRO A 126 -10.62 10.72 -4.63
CA PRO A 126 -11.11 11.31 -5.88
C PRO A 126 -10.82 10.45 -7.12
N VAL A 127 -9.78 9.61 -7.08
CA VAL A 127 -9.29 8.86 -8.25
C VAL A 127 -9.36 7.35 -8.09
N LEU A 128 -9.99 6.87 -7.00
CA LEU A 128 -10.18 5.44 -6.81
C LEU A 128 -11.03 4.90 -7.97
N SER A 129 -10.57 3.80 -8.56
CA SER A 129 -11.16 3.20 -9.77
C SER A 129 -11.32 1.69 -9.65
N SER A 130 -10.52 1.06 -8.79
CA SER A 130 -10.60 -0.35 -8.45
C SER A 130 -10.69 -0.51 -6.93
N LEU A 131 -11.68 -1.28 -6.48
CA LEU A 131 -11.88 -1.64 -5.09
C LEU A 131 -12.25 -3.12 -5.05
N ILE A 132 -11.47 -3.90 -4.31
CA ILE A 132 -11.72 -5.32 -4.07
C ILE A 132 -11.73 -5.51 -2.56
N ILE A 133 -12.81 -6.08 -2.03
CA ILE A 133 -12.95 -6.40 -0.61
C ILE A 133 -13.35 -7.87 -0.50
N ILE A 134 -12.54 -8.68 0.18
CA ILE A 134 -12.79 -10.10 0.45
C ILE A 134 -12.94 -10.28 1.95
N SER A 135 -14.15 -10.64 2.40
CA SER A 135 -14.44 -10.84 3.81
C SER A 135 -14.11 -12.26 4.29
N ILE A 136 -13.82 -12.42 5.59
CA ILE A 136 -13.65 -13.74 6.24
C ILE A 136 -15.02 -14.37 6.56
N ASP A 137 -16.06 -13.55 6.72
CA ASP A 137 -17.38 -13.99 7.21
C ASP A 137 -18.23 -14.60 6.09
N TYR A 138 -17.91 -15.84 5.71
CA TYR A 138 -18.57 -16.62 4.65
C TYR A 138 -20.09 -16.85 4.81
N MET A 139 -20.75 -16.39 5.88
CA MET A 139 -22.11 -16.86 6.22
C MET A 139 -23.11 -15.80 6.76
N LYS A 140 -22.79 -14.50 6.80
CA LYS A 140 -23.74 -13.49 7.29
C LYS A 140 -24.01 -12.41 6.25
N LYS A 141 -25.15 -12.58 5.55
CA LYS A 141 -25.81 -11.61 4.67
C LYS A 141 -24.94 -11.10 3.50
N ILE A 142 -25.11 -11.73 2.35
CA ILE A 142 -24.68 -11.19 1.07
C ILE A 142 -25.47 -9.89 0.79
N LYS A 143 -24.88 -8.74 1.13
CA LYS A 143 -25.28 -7.43 0.61
C LYS A 143 -24.22 -6.99 -0.38
N MET A 144 -24.50 -7.13 -1.68
CA MET A 144 -23.68 -6.46 -2.70
C MET A 144 -23.74 -4.95 -2.47
N ILE A 145 -22.65 -4.36 -1.98
CA ILE A 145 -22.57 -2.91 -1.86
C ILE A 145 -22.14 -2.35 -3.22
N PHE A 146 -23.13 -1.81 -3.94
CA PHE A 146 -22.93 -1.03 -5.15
C PHE A 146 -22.51 0.40 -4.76
N ILE A 147 -21.22 0.70 -4.88
CA ILE A 147 -20.76 2.08 -5.00
C ILE A 147 -20.48 2.28 -6.48
N ARG A 148 -21.00 3.38 -7.05
CA ARG A 148 -21.17 3.77 -8.47
C ARG A 148 -20.04 3.49 -9.50
N LYS A 149 -18.94 2.80 -9.12
CA LYS A 149 -17.82 2.38 -9.98
C LYS A 149 -17.14 1.04 -9.59
N TYR A 150 -17.63 0.28 -8.60
CA TYR A 150 -16.90 -0.85 -8.01
C TYR A 150 -17.72 -2.15 -7.91
N PHE A 151 -17.05 -3.30 -8.10
CA PHE A 151 -17.59 -4.62 -7.82
C PHE A 151 -17.07 -5.12 -6.47
N VAL A 152 -17.96 -5.35 -5.51
CA VAL A 152 -17.65 -6.09 -4.28
C VAL A 152 -18.11 -7.54 -4.48
N TYR A 153 -17.16 -8.48 -4.58
CA TYR A 153 -17.47 -9.91 -4.64
C TYR A 153 -17.56 -10.47 -3.22
N LEU A 154 -18.77 -10.91 -2.86
CA LEU A 154 -19.01 -11.70 -1.66
C LEU A 154 -19.14 -13.16 -2.11
N HIS A 155 -18.17 -14.00 -1.71
CA HIS A 155 -18.23 -15.45 -1.90
C HIS A 155 -18.65 -16.12 -0.60
#